data_AF-A0A2J6HKX7-F1
#
_entry.id   AF-A0A2J6HKX7-F1
#
_cell.length_a   1.000
_cell.length_b   1.000
_cell.length_c   1.000
_cell.angle_alpha   90.00
_cell.angle_beta   90.00
_cell.angle_gamma   90.00
#
_symmetry.space_group_name_H-M   'P 1'
#
loop_
_entity.id
_entity.type
_entity.pdbx_description
1 polymer ?
#
loop_
_entity_poly.entity_id
_entity_poly.type
_entity_poly.pdbx_seq_one_letter_code
_entity_poly.pdbx_strand_id
1 'polypeptide(L)'
;MAVYTSAQSNNAALEKQIDFIIEENACLKVEFPEIYDSLAYSIPDDSTESLVIVQILKEKGFVITNWGRGNHPRGPRIISITMVKEDCECVVSKLYYSTNTEGMYEMTEWVKCCGIE
;
A
#
# COMPACT_ATOMS: atom_id res chain seq x y z
N MET A 1 -23.73 12.78 16.48
CA MET A 1 -22.64 12.30 17.34
C MET A 1 -21.50 11.92 16.42
N ALA A 2 -20.40 12.68 16.47
CA ALA A 2 -19.23 12.48 15.64
C ALA A 2 -18.35 11.38 16.25
N VAL A 3 -17.99 10.38 15.45
CA VAL A 3 -16.94 9.41 15.77
C VAL A 3 -15.82 9.68 14.76
N TYR A 4 -14.87 10.53 15.14
CA TYR A 4 -13.68 10.84 14.35
C TYR A 4 -12.52 11.00 15.34
N THR A 5 -11.89 9.90 15.76
CA THR A 5 -10.68 10.00 16.60
C THR A 5 -9.70 8.82 16.53
N SER A 6 -9.95 7.72 15.80
CA SER A 6 -8.94 6.66 15.65
C SER A 6 -8.20 6.67 14.30
N ALA A 7 -8.88 6.98 13.18
CA ALA A 7 -8.27 6.93 11.85
C ALA A 7 -7.27 8.07 11.54
N GLN A 8 -7.49 9.27 12.08
CA GLN A 8 -6.62 10.44 11.80
C GLN A 8 -5.24 10.37 12.48
N SER A 9 -5.13 9.64 13.60
CA SER A 9 -3.88 9.50 14.36
C SER A 9 -2.87 8.60 13.63
N ASN A 10 -3.36 7.54 12.98
CA ASN A 10 -2.51 6.54 12.34
C ASN A 10 -1.96 7.03 10.98
N ASN A 11 -2.70 7.89 10.28
CA ASN A 11 -2.29 8.39 8.97
C ASN A 11 -1.06 9.31 9.04
N ALA A 12 -0.99 10.23 10.01
CA ALA A 12 0.14 11.17 10.10
C ALA A 12 1.49 10.48 10.44
N ALA A 13 1.46 9.40 11.21
CA ALA A 13 2.67 8.62 11.51
C ALA A 13 3.11 7.79 10.30
N LEU A 14 2.16 7.23 9.56
CA LEU A 14 2.43 6.51 8.31
C LEU A 14 3.00 7.46 7.26
N GLU A 15 2.38 8.63 7.05
CA GLU A 15 2.86 9.64 6.10
C GLU A 15 4.32 10.02 6.35
N LYS A 16 4.72 10.23 7.61
CA LYS A 16 6.12 10.52 7.96
C LYS A 16 7.08 9.37 7.62
N GLN A 17 6.64 8.13 7.79
CA GLN A 17 7.45 6.97 7.41
C GLN A 17 7.58 6.87 5.88
N ILE A 18 6.50 7.16 5.15
CA ILE A 18 6.53 7.23 3.68
C ILE A 18 7.44 8.37 3.21
N ASP A 19 7.40 9.54 3.84
CA ASP A 19 8.32 10.65 3.55
C ASP A 19 9.77 10.22 3.71
N PHE A 20 10.11 9.60 4.84
CA PHE A 20 11.45 9.07 5.06
C PHE A 20 11.89 8.06 3.99
N ILE A 21 10.99 7.16 3.57
CA ILE A 21 11.31 6.17 2.52
C ILE A 21 11.56 6.83 1.16
N ILE A 22 10.81 7.87 0.82
CA ILE A 22 10.99 8.64 -0.42
C ILE A 22 12.33 9.39 -0.37
N GLU A 23 12.61 10.08 0.75
CA GLU A 23 13.83 10.88 0.94
C GLU A 23 15.10 10.04 0.90
N GLU A 24 15.12 8.88 1.59
CA GLU A 24 16.27 7.98 1.59
C GLU A 24 16.53 7.36 0.21
N ASN A 25 15.46 7.14 -0.57
CA ASN A 25 15.53 6.63 -1.94
C ASN A 25 16.39 5.36 -2.10
N ALA A 26 16.46 4.55 -1.03
CA ALA A 26 17.48 3.51 -0.87
C ALA A 26 17.14 2.18 -1.59
N CYS A 27 16.08 2.14 -2.39
CA CYS A 27 15.58 0.92 -3.03
C CYS A 27 15.25 -0.22 -2.06
N LEU A 28 14.95 0.11 -0.80
CA LEU A 28 14.57 -0.86 0.23
C LEU A 28 13.06 -1.07 0.22
N LYS A 29 12.66 -2.35 0.28
CA LYS A 29 11.27 -2.73 0.46
C LYS A 29 10.92 -2.64 1.95
N VAL A 30 9.89 -1.87 2.27
CA VAL A 30 9.34 -1.74 3.63
C VAL A 30 7.89 -2.21 3.63
N GLU A 31 7.55 -3.15 4.51
CA GLU A 31 6.22 -3.74 4.65
C GLU A 31 5.51 -3.19 5.87
N PHE A 32 4.21 -2.96 5.72
CA PHE A 32 3.32 -2.38 6.70
C PHE A 32 2.17 -3.36 6.97
N PRO A 33 2.33 -4.30 7.91
CA PRO A 33 1.35 -5.35 8.16
C PRO A 33 0.07 -4.84 8.84
N GLU A 34 0.14 -3.74 9.60
CA GLU A 34 -0.96 -3.27 10.46
C GLU A 34 -1.61 -1.96 9.95
N ILE A 35 -1.53 -1.65 8.66
CA ILE A 35 -2.19 -0.45 8.10
C ILE A 35 -3.70 -0.64 7.88
N TYR A 36 -4.19 -1.87 8.04
CA TYR A 36 -5.61 -2.22 7.95
C TYR A 36 -6.09 -2.77 9.29
N ASP A 37 -7.06 -2.08 9.91
CA ASP A 37 -7.59 -2.45 11.23
C ASP A 37 -8.51 -3.69 11.21
N SER A 38 -8.78 -4.27 10.04
CA SER A 38 -9.73 -5.37 9.89
C SER A 38 -9.38 -6.33 8.76
N LEU A 39 -9.84 -7.58 8.90
CA LEU A 39 -9.77 -8.57 7.84
C LEU A 39 -10.74 -8.19 6.72
N ALA A 40 -10.33 -8.47 5.49
CA ALA A 40 -11.22 -8.37 4.34
C ALA A 40 -12.06 -9.65 4.21
N TYR A 41 -13.38 -9.48 4.12
CA TYR A 41 -14.36 -10.56 3.90
C TYR A 41 -14.46 -10.99 2.43
N SER A 42 -13.86 -10.22 1.54
CA SER A 42 -13.76 -10.49 0.12
C SER A 42 -12.59 -9.70 -0.46
N ILE A 43 -12.10 -10.13 -1.62
CA ILE A 43 -11.10 -9.38 -2.36
C ILE A 43 -11.85 -8.48 -3.33
N PRO A 44 -11.74 -7.15 -3.23
CA PRO A 44 -12.49 -6.23 -4.08
C PRO A 44 -12.07 -6.33 -5.55
N ASP A 45 -12.96 -5.88 -6.43
CA ASP A 45 -12.66 -5.75 -7.86
C ASP A 45 -11.66 -4.61 -8.10
N ASP A 46 -10.91 -4.68 -9.20
CA ASP A 46 -9.86 -3.71 -9.56
C ASP A 46 -10.36 -2.25 -9.53
N SER A 47 -11.63 -2.00 -9.89
CA SER A 47 -12.22 -0.66 -9.92
C SER A 47 -12.51 -0.06 -8.55
N THR A 48 -12.58 -0.91 -7.52
CA THR A 48 -12.89 -0.55 -6.12
C THR A 48 -11.68 -0.71 -5.21
N GLU A 49 -10.60 -1.27 -5.73
CA GLU A 49 -9.38 -1.46 -4.96
C GLU A 49 -8.75 -0.11 -4.60
N SER A 50 -8.38 0.01 -3.33
CA SER A 50 -7.72 1.19 -2.81
C SER A 50 -6.52 0.78 -1.98
N LEU A 51 -5.38 1.40 -2.29
CA LEU A 51 -4.13 1.23 -1.56
C LEU A 51 -3.85 2.51 -0.78
N VAL A 52 -3.63 2.38 0.52
CA VAL A 52 -3.42 3.52 1.44
C VAL A 52 -2.16 4.27 1.06
N ILE A 53 -1.06 3.56 0.78
CA ILE A 53 0.21 4.20 0.42
C ILE A 53 0.12 4.89 -0.93
N VAL A 54 -0.67 4.35 -1.88
CA VAL A 54 -0.90 4.99 -3.18
C VAL A 54 -1.64 6.32 -3.03
N GLN A 55 -2.59 6.43 -2.09
CA GLN A 55 -3.25 7.71 -1.82
C GLN A 55 -2.26 8.75 -1.29
N ILE A 56 -1.42 8.37 -0.33
CA ILE A 56 -0.36 9.23 0.22
C ILE A 56 0.60 9.70 -0.89
N LEU A 57 1.04 8.79 -1.77
CA LEU A 57 1.94 9.14 -2.87
C LEU A 57 1.28 10.08 -3.90
N LYS A 58 0.00 9.89 -4.21
CA LYS A 58 -0.76 10.81 -5.09
C LYS A 58 -0.81 12.22 -4.52
N GLU A 59 -1.06 12.37 -3.22
CA GLU A 59 -1.07 13.66 -2.53
C GLU A 59 0.31 14.33 -2.57
N LYS A 60 1.39 13.54 -2.63
CA LYS A 60 2.77 14.01 -2.77
C LYS A 60 3.20 14.28 -4.22
N GLY A 61 2.30 14.08 -5.19
CA GLY A 61 2.53 14.40 -6.60
C GLY A 61 3.06 13.26 -7.46
N PHE A 62 3.08 12.02 -6.95
CA PHE A 62 3.41 10.86 -7.77
C PHE A 62 2.26 10.50 -8.72
N VAL A 63 2.62 10.09 -9.93
CA VAL A 63 1.67 9.64 -10.96
C VAL A 63 1.82 8.15 -11.22
N ILE A 64 0.70 7.46 -11.43
CA ILE A 64 0.71 6.02 -11.76
C ILE A 64 1.24 5.85 -13.18
N THR A 65 2.27 5.03 -13.36
CA THR A 65 2.87 4.70 -14.67
C THR A 65 2.56 3.27 -15.09
N ASN A 66 2.42 2.37 -14.12
CA ASN A 66 2.12 0.97 -14.38
C ASN A 66 1.26 0.37 -13.27
N TRP A 67 0.51 -0.67 -13.61
CA TRP A 67 -0.25 -1.46 -12.65
C TRP A 67 -0.28 -2.93 -13.08
N GLY A 68 -0.31 -3.82 -12.10
CA GLY A 68 -0.32 -5.25 -12.33
C GLY A 68 -0.98 -6.01 -11.20
N ARG A 69 -1.37 -7.25 -11.50
CA ARG A 69 -1.97 -8.18 -10.55
C ARG A 69 -1.38 -9.56 -10.72
N GLY A 70 -1.36 -10.33 -9.64
CA GLY A 70 -0.91 -11.71 -9.65
C GLY A 70 -1.43 -12.47 -8.44
N ASN A 71 -1.00 -13.72 -8.32
CA ASN A 71 -1.27 -14.55 -7.15
C ASN A 71 0.00 -14.64 -6.30
N HIS A 72 -0.16 -14.79 -4.98
CA HIS A 72 0.96 -14.93 -4.06
C HIS A 72 0.97 -16.34 -3.47
N PRO A 73 2.13 -16.97 -3.20
CA PRO A 73 2.16 -18.33 -2.63
C PRO A 73 1.41 -18.46 -1.30
N ARG A 74 1.30 -17.36 -0.54
CA ARG A 74 0.60 -17.30 0.75
C ARG A 74 -0.80 -16.69 0.67
N GLY A 75 -1.31 -16.45 -0.52
CA GLY A 75 -2.66 -15.92 -0.64
C GLY A 75 -3.12 -15.57 -2.04
N PRO A 76 -4.43 -15.35 -2.19
CA PRO A 76 -5.08 -15.39 -3.49
C PRO A 76 -4.73 -14.22 -4.42
N ARG A 77 -4.21 -13.10 -3.91
CA ARG A 77 -3.97 -11.92 -4.75
C ARG A 77 -2.85 -11.02 -4.23
N ILE A 78 -2.07 -10.51 -5.19
CA ILE A 78 -1.22 -9.33 -5.05
C ILE A 78 -1.61 -8.30 -6.11
N ILE A 79 -1.64 -7.04 -5.72
CA ILE A 79 -1.85 -5.89 -6.61
C ILE A 79 -0.64 -5.00 -6.47
N SER A 80 -0.01 -4.64 -7.58
CA SER A 80 1.21 -3.84 -7.63
C SER A 80 0.98 -2.62 -8.50
N ILE A 81 1.35 -1.45 -7.99
CA ILE A 81 1.22 -0.16 -8.66
C ILE A 81 2.59 0.50 -8.66
N THR A 82 3.07 0.86 -9.84
CA THR A 82 4.27 1.67 -10.01
C THR A 82 3.87 3.12 -10.18
N MET A 83 4.52 4.01 -9.43
CA MET A 83 4.28 5.43 -9.45
C MET A 83 5.60 6.19 -9.56
N VAL A 84 5.61 7.29 -10.31
CA VAL A 84 6.80 8.09 -10.55
C VAL A 84 6.56 9.55 -10.16
N LYS A 85 7.59 10.18 -9.60
CA LYS A 85 7.69 11.63 -9.43
C LYS A 85 9.15 12.03 -9.66
N GLU A 86 9.38 12.92 -10.62
CA GLU A 86 10.73 13.41 -10.95
C GLU A 86 11.70 12.24 -11.21
N ASP A 87 12.75 12.11 -10.40
CA ASP A 87 13.77 11.07 -10.45
C ASP A 87 13.51 9.93 -9.45
N CYS A 88 12.30 9.79 -8.92
CA CYS A 88 11.91 8.75 -7.97
C CYS A 88 10.79 7.86 -8.52
N GLU A 89 11.05 6.55 -8.56
CA GLU A 89 10.04 5.52 -8.84
C GLU A 89 9.72 4.75 -7.56
N CYS A 90 8.45 4.71 -7.19
CA CYS A 90 7.93 3.92 -6.09
C CYS A 90 7.05 2.79 -6.61
N VAL A 91 7.32 1.56 -6.16
CA VAL A 91 6.43 0.42 -6.33
C VAL A 91 5.71 0.17 -5.01
N VAL A 92 4.39 0.24 -5.05
CA VAL A 92 3.52 -0.13 -3.93
C VAL A 92 2.85 -1.44 -4.28
N SER A 93 2.79 -2.40 -3.35
CA SER A 93 1.90 -3.55 -3.53
C SER A 93 1.10 -3.88 -2.30
N LYS A 94 -0.12 -4.33 -2.54
CA LYS A 94 -1.03 -4.89 -1.54
C LYS A 94 -1.08 -6.40 -1.67
N LEU A 95 -0.96 -7.10 -0.55
CA LEU A 95 -1.09 -8.55 -0.47
C LEU A 95 -2.30 -8.92 0.36
N TYR A 96 -3.00 -9.96 -0.09
CA TYR A 96 -4.07 -10.63 0.63
C TYR A 96 -3.56 -11.99 1.09
N TYR A 97 -3.35 -12.16 2.39
CA TYR A 97 -2.97 -13.45 2.99
C TYR A 97 -4.22 -14.20 3.42
N SER A 98 -4.27 -15.51 3.11
CA SER A 98 -5.33 -16.37 3.62
C SER A 98 -5.21 -16.54 5.13
N THR A 99 -6.33 -16.46 5.84
CA THR A 99 -6.40 -16.77 7.27
C THR A 99 -6.93 -18.18 7.50
N ASN A 100 -7.03 -18.61 8.78
CA ASN A 100 -7.67 -19.87 9.15
C ASN A 100 -9.20 -19.84 8.96
N THR A 101 -9.79 -18.67 8.72
CA THR A 101 -11.21 -18.51 8.46
C THR A 101 -11.42 -18.35 6.97
N GLU A 102 -12.22 -19.25 6.39
CA GLU A 102 -12.53 -19.22 4.97
C GLU A 102 -13.16 -17.89 4.56
N GLY A 103 -12.68 -17.32 3.45
CA GLY A 103 -13.14 -16.03 2.93
C GLY A 103 -12.64 -14.80 3.70
N MET A 104 -11.84 -14.97 4.75
CA MET A 104 -11.21 -13.85 5.46
C MET A 104 -9.73 -13.72 5.10
N TYR A 105 -9.33 -12.49 4.77
CA TYR A 105 -7.97 -12.18 4.35
C TYR A 105 -7.35 -11.11 5.23
N GLU A 106 -6.11 -11.36 5.64
CA GLU A 106 -5.25 -10.33 6.21
C GLU A 106 -4.63 -9.51 5.06
N MET A 107 -4.61 -8.20 5.22
CA MET A 107 -4.12 -7.28 4.19
C MET A 107 -2.89 -6.55 4.68
N THR A 108 -1.87 -6.49 3.83
CA THR A 108 -0.68 -5.65 4.05
C THR A 108 -0.37 -4.87 2.79
N GLU A 109 0.29 -3.72 2.94
CA GLU A 109 1.01 -3.09 1.84
C GLU A 109 2.50 -3.03 2.11
N TRP A 110 3.27 -3.02 1.05
CA TRP A 110 4.67 -2.61 1.10
C TRP A 110 4.94 -1.56 0.03
N VAL A 111 5.96 -0.74 0.28
CA VAL A 111 6.49 0.21 -0.69
C VAL A 111 8.00 0.03 -0.82
N LYS A 112 8.50 0.30 -2.03
CA LYS A 112 9.91 0.42 -2.35
C LYS A 112 10.08 1.61 -3.27
N CYS A 113 10.91 2.59 -2.89
CA CYS A 113 11.22 3.76 -3.71
C CYS A 113 12.69 3.74 -4.15
N CYS A 114 12.94 4.08 -5.41
CA CYS A 114 14.23 4.00 -6.09
C CYS A 114 14.49 5.25 -6.94
N GLY A 115 15.76 5.67 -6.99
CA GLY A 115 16.21 6.66 -7.95
C GLY A 115 16.13 6.12 -9.37
N ILE A 116 15.67 6.96 -10.29
CA ILE A 116 15.67 6.70 -11.73
C ILE A 116 16.96 7.32 -12.27
N GLU A 117 17.91 6.49 -12.68
CA GLU A 117 19.16 6.92 -13.35
C GLU A 117 18.90 7.46 -14.77
#